data_AF-A0A7S1H5G1-F1
#
_entry.id   AF-A0A7S1H5G1-F1
#
_cell.length_a   1.000
_cell.length_b   1.000
_cell.length_c   1.000
_cell.angle_alpha   90.00
_cell.angle_beta   90.00
_cell.angle_gamma   90.00
#
_symmetry.space_group_name_H-M   'P 1'
#
loop_
_entity.id
_entity.type
_entity.pdbx_description
1 polymer ?
#
loop_
_entity_poly.entity_id
_entity_poly.type
_entity_poly.pdbx_seq_one_letter_code
_entity_poly.pdbx_strand_id
1 'polypeptide(L)'
;YADTYIFKSRSLQVQLRACTNLAMWFHRLLEAAVHNRVVEGFESARECTDIDFPPSVFDPEEAAAETDYKHWLVHPHPALVAQVNACQQTSEMFERIAEKTDRFFVVKLTPPGRPFPPPPDLSGPTVTCMTASRHRFVLLCEMQGYLFHTIEHARYSTMMLVAIFKREQEQAMQEEAMMREEQLLLNNMLHEEAAQREREFASGMAGGYGGGLSGPMGPRGA
;
A
#
# COMPACT_ATOMS: atom_id res chain seq x y z
N TYR A 1 7.02 3.66 -23.71
CA TYR A 1 6.29 2.75 -22.80
C TYR A 1 4.82 3.10 -22.89
N ALA A 2 3.96 2.15 -23.23
CA ALA A 2 2.52 2.39 -23.33
C ALA A 2 1.92 2.34 -21.91
N ASP A 3 1.81 3.51 -21.28
CA ASP A 3 1.34 3.67 -19.90
C ASP A 3 -0.03 3.05 -19.70
N THR A 4 -0.02 1.89 -19.06
CA THR A 4 -1.21 1.20 -18.60
C THR A 4 -1.10 1.11 -17.10
N TYR A 5 -1.99 1.84 -16.40
CA TYR A 5 -1.86 2.05 -14.95
C TYR A 5 -1.88 0.73 -14.16
N ILE A 6 -2.67 -0.26 -14.58
CA ILE A 6 -2.71 -1.60 -13.95
C ILE A 6 -2.89 -2.70 -15.01
N PHE A 7 -3.81 -2.53 -15.96
CA PHE A 7 -4.11 -3.55 -16.98
C PHE A 7 -3.54 -3.18 -18.35
N LYS A 8 -2.61 -4.01 -18.85
CA LYS A 8 -1.87 -3.82 -20.10
C LYS A 8 -2.78 -3.88 -21.34
N SER A 9 -2.40 -3.13 -22.38
CA SER A 9 -2.98 -3.16 -23.73
C SER A 9 -4.43 -2.68 -23.84
N ARG A 10 -4.72 -1.45 -23.42
CA ARG A 10 -5.96 -0.75 -23.80
C ARG A 10 -5.75 -0.03 -25.13
N SER A 11 -6.79 0.04 -25.96
CA SER A 11 -6.72 0.88 -27.17
C SER A 11 -6.54 2.34 -26.76
N LEU A 12 -5.82 3.12 -27.58
CA LEU A 12 -5.60 4.55 -27.32
C LEU A 12 -6.94 5.28 -27.11
N GLN A 13 -7.96 4.97 -27.93
CA GLN A 13 -9.29 5.56 -27.78
C GLN A 13 -9.92 5.29 -26.40
N VAL A 14 -9.73 4.09 -25.84
CA VAL A 14 -10.22 3.74 -24.50
C VAL A 14 -9.41 4.49 -23.43
N GLN A 15 -8.09 4.60 -23.58
CA GLN A 15 -7.25 5.36 -22.65
C GLN A 15 -7.67 6.83 -22.63
N LEU A 16 -7.85 7.44 -23.79
CA LEU A 16 -8.25 8.83 -23.93
C LEU A 16 -9.64 9.07 -23.33
N ARG A 17 -10.63 8.26 -23.68
CA ARG A 17 -11.97 8.34 -23.08
C ARG A 17 -11.95 8.11 -21.56
N ALA A 18 -11.04 7.27 -21.07
CA ALA A 18 -10.89 7.07 -19.64
C ALA A 18 -10.36 8.35 -18.99
N CYS A 19 -9.27 8.94 -19.50
CA CYS A 19 -8.71 10.19 -18.97
C CYS A 19 -9.74 11.33 -18.94
N THR A 20 -10.52 11.48 -20.00
CA THR A 20 -11.54 12.55 -20.10
C THR A 20 -12.68 12.37 -19.11
N ASN A 21 -13.13 11.14 -18.96
CA ASN A 21 -14.26 10.83 -18.09
C ASN A 21 -13.84 10.66 -16.64
N LEU A 22 -12.56 10.47 -16.35
CA LEU A 22 -12.05 10.25 -15.00
C LEU A 22 -12.34 11.44 -14.09
N ALA A 23 -12.00 12.66 -14.54
CA ALA A 23 -12.23 13.89 -13.78
C ALA A 23 -13.72 14.09 -13.46
N MET A 24 -14.58 13.96 -14.47
CA MET A 24 -16.03 14.06 -14.29
C MET A 24 -16.58 12.95 -13.39
N TRP A 25 -16.04 11.74 -13.50
CA TRP A 25 -16.44 10.61 -12.67
C TRP A 25 -16.06 10.83 -11.20
N PHE A 26 -14.83 11.30 -10.93
CA PHE A 26 -14.40 11.67 -9.58
C PHE A 26 -15.24 12.80 -9.00
N HIS A 27 -15.54 13.83 -9.78
CA HIS A 27 -16.39 14.94 -9.33
C HIS A 27 -17.77 14.43 -8.89
N ARG A 28 -18.46 13.63 -9.74
CA ARG A 28 -19.76 13.04 -9.41
C ARG A 28 -19.71 12.09 -8.20
N LEU A 29 -18.63 11.32 -8.08
CA LEU A 29 -18.40 10.43 -6.94
C LEU A 29 -18.30 11.25 -5.64
N LEU A 30 -17.55 12.34 -5.66
CA LEU A 30 -17.36 13.21 -4.49
C LEU A 30 -18.64 13.99 -4.15
N GLU A 31 -19.37 14.50 -5.14
CA GLU A 31 -20.70 15.11 -4.94
C GLU A 31 -21.65 14.13 -4.25
N ALA A 32 -21.69 12.87 -4.71
CA ALA A 32 -22.48 11.83 -4.08
C ALA A 32 -21.99 11.54 -2.65
N ALA A 33 -20.68 11.52 -2.41
CA ALA A 33 -20.12 11.31 -1.08
C ALA A 33 -20.48 12.45 -0.11
N VAL A 34 -20.46 13.71 -0.57
CA VAL A 34 -20.91 14.88 0.21
C VAL A 34 -22.40 14.75 0.54
N HIS A 35 -23.24 14.45 -0.47
CA HIS A 35 -24.68 14.28 -0.28
C HIS A 35 -24.99 13.19 0.76
N ASN A 36 -24.23 12.08 0.74
CA ASN A 36 -24.36 10.97 1.70
C ASN A 36 -23.60 11.20 3.02
N ARG A 37 -22.98 12.36 3.22
CA ARG A 37 -22.21 12.73 4.43
C ARG A 37 -21.05 11.78 4.75
N VAL A 38 -20.47 11.16 3.72
CA VAL A 38 -19.25 10.36 3.82
C VAL A 38 -18.02 11.27 3.87
N VAL A 39 -18.08 12.37 3.13
CA VAL A 39 -17.10 13.45 3.16
C VAL A 39 -17.82 14.75 3.49
N GLU A 40 -17.13 15.70 4.07
CA GLU A 40 -17.70 17.01 4.41
C GLU A 40 -17.78 17.92 3.20
N GLY A 41 -16.76 17.86 2.35
CA GLY A 41 -16.64 18.70 1.17
C GLY A 41 -15.41 18.30 0.36
N PHE A 42 -15.26 18.90 -0.81
CA PHE A 42 -14.06 18.76 -1.61
C PHE A 42 -13.81 20.03 -2.42
N GLU A 43 -12.57 20.21 -2.82
CA GLU A 43 -12.12 21.23 -3.77
C GLU A 43 -11.48 20.51 -4.96
N SER A 44 -11.63 21.08 -6.15
CA SER A 44 -11.02 20.54 -7.35
C SER A 44 -10.40 21.66 -8.18
N ALA A 45 -9.28 21.36 -8.81
CA ALA A 45 -8.59 22.30 -9.68
C ALA A 45 -7.77 21.61 -10.76
N ARG A 46 -7.35 22.41 -11.74
CA ARG A 46 -6.55 21.98 -12.88
C ARG A 46 -5.08 21.91 -12.54
N GLU A 47 -4.61 22.87 -11.75
CA GLU A 47 -3.25 22.95 -11.27
C GLU A 47 -3.20 22.75 -9.75
N CYS A 48 -2.12 22.14 -9.27
CA CYS A 48 -1.91 21.89 -7.84
C CYS A 48 -1.67 23.18 -7.04
N THR A 49 -1.44 24.31 -7.70
CA THR A 49 -1.25 25.62 -7.07
C THR A 49 -2.56 26.34 -6.79
N ASP A 50 -3.66 25.95 -7.43
CA ASP A 50 -4.94 26.66 -7.36
C ASP A 50 -5.78 26.27 -6.13
N ILE A 51 -5.53 25.06 -5.62
CA ILE A 51 -6.03 24.53 -4.35
C ILE A 51 -4.78 24.22 -3.55
N ASP A 52 -4.71 24.48 -2.25
CA ASP A 52 -3.51 24.31 -1.40
C ASP A 52 -3.01 22.83 -1.32
N PHE A 53 -2.71 22.24 -2.47
CA PHE A 53 -2.33 20.86 -2.66
C PHE A 53 -0.86 20.75 -2.28
N PRO A 54 -0.50 19.95 -1.27
CA PRO A 54 0.87 19.93 -0.78
C PRO A 54 1.78 19.36 -1.86
N PRO A 55 2.80 20.11 -2.34
CA PRO A 55 3.73 19.60 -3.35
C PRO A 55 4.50 18.36 -2.88
N SER A 56 4.62 18.18 -1.56
CA SER A 56 5.24 17.01 -0.92
C SER A 56 4.45 15.71 -1.08
N VAL A 57 3.22 15.77 -1.62
CA VAL A 57 2.43 14.57 -1.92
C VAL A 57 2.97 13.86 -3.15
N PHE A 58 3.61 14.58 -4.08
CA PHE A 58 4.16 13.95 -5.27
C PHE A 58 5.43 13.18 -4.94
N ASP A 59 5.43 11.90 -5.29
CA ASP A 59 6.68 11.17 -5.45
C ASP A 59 7.49 11.76 -6.62
N PRO A 60 8.83 11.61 -6.65
CA PRO A 60 9.67 12.15 -7.72
C PRO A 60 9.22 11.73 -9.14
N GLU A 61 8.73 10.50 -9.28
CA GLU A 61 8.17 9.99 -10.55
C GLU A 61 6.87 10.71 -10.95
N GLU A 62 6.02 11.04 -9.97
CA GLU A 62 4.75 11.74 -10.20
C GLU A 62 4.98 13.21 -10.56
N ALA A 63 5.96 13.85 -9.89
CA ALA A 63 6.38 15.21 -10.23
C ALA A 63 6.99 15.29 -11.65
N ALA A 64 7.76 14.28 -12.04
CA ALA A 64 8.27 14.17 -13.42
C ALA A 64 7.12 13.97 -14.42
N ALA A 65 6.18 13.08 -14.13
CA ALA A 65 5.00 12.85 -14.98
C ALA A 65 4.13 14.10 -15.13
N GLU A 66 3.98 14.90 -14.07
CA GLU A 66 3.28 16.19 -14.12
C GLU A 66 4.01 17.19 -15.03
N THR A 67 5.34 17.23 -14.96
CA THR A 67 6.17 18.08 -15.82
C THR A 67 6.05 17.65 -17.28
N ASP A 68 6.11 16.34 -17.55
CA ASP A 68 5.95 15.77 -18.88
C ASP A 68 4.56 16.05 -19.45
N TYR A 69 3.51 15.98 -18.61
CA TYR A 69 2.16 16.34 -19.02
C TYR A 69 2.06 17.81 -19.42
N LYS A 70 2.61 18.73 -18.61
CA LYS A 70 2.66 20.15 -18.94
C LYS A 70 3.41 20.40 -20.26
N HIS A 71 4.52 19.70 -20.47
CA HIS A 71 5.27 19.78 -21.72
C HIS A 71 4.46 19.22 -22.91
N TRP A 72 3.75 18.10 -22.72
CA TRP A 72 2.93 17.47 -23.75
C TRP A 72 1.75 18.35 -24.20
N LEU A 73 1.15 19.13 -23.29
CA LEU A 73 0.12 20.12 -23.63
C LEU A 73 0.65 21.20 -24.57
N VAL A 74 1.91 21.61 -24.43
CA VAL A 74 2.54 22.64 -25.26
C VAL A 74 3.09 22.05 -26.57
N HIS A 75 3.60 20.81 -26.52
CA HIS A 75 4.24 20.13 -27.63
C HIS A 75 3.73 18.69 -27.78
N PRO A 76 2.52 18.50 -28.34
CA PRO A 76 1.95 17.17 -28.50
C PRO A 76 2.80 16.33 -29.46
N HIS A 77 3.03 15.07 -29.08
CA HIS A 77 3.91 14.17 -29.84
C HIS A 77 3.38 13.95 -31.28
N PRO A 78 4.21 14.06 -32.33
CA PRO A 78 3.76 14.02 -33.73
C PRO A 78 2.99 12.76 -34.13
N ALA A 79 3.37 11.60 -33.57
CA ALA A 79 2.67 10.33 -33.83
C ALA A 79 1.24 10.30 -33.26
N LEU A 80 1.02 10.97 -32.12
CA LEU A 80 -0.29 11.13 -31.49
C LEU A 80 -1.14 12.10 -32.30
N VAL A 81 -0.54 13.22 -32.73
CA VAL A 81 -1.17 14.18 -33.64
C VAL A 81 -1.58 13.52 -34.97
N ALA A 82 -0.72 12.68 -35.56
CA ALA A 82 -1.04 11.94 -36.78
C ALA A 82 -2.22 10.95 -36.61
N GLN A 83 -2.28 10.23 -35.48
CA GLN A 83 -3.39 9.34 -35.16
C GLN A 83 -4.69 10.08 -34.83
N VAL A 84 -4.60 11.22 -34.14
CA VAL A 84 -5.72 12.10 -33.83
C VAL A 84 -6.27 12.75 -35.09
N ASN A 85 -5.41 13.22 -36.00
CA ASN A 85 -5.82 13.79 -37.29
C ASN A 85 -6.51 12.76 -38.21
N ALA A 86 -6.17 11.47 -38.09
CA ALA A 86 -6.91 10.40 -38.75
C ALA A 86 -8.34 10.23 -38.21
N CYS A 87 -8.61 10.66 -36.98
CA CYS A 87 -9.94 10.79 -36.37
C CYS A 87 -10.36 12.27 -36.37
N GLN A 88 -10.79 12.83 -37.51
CA GLN A 88 -11.10 14.25 -37.75
C GLN A 88 -11.93 15.04 -36.70
N GLN A 89 -12.44 14.42 -35.62
CA GLN A 89 -13.17 15.05 -34.52
C GLN A 89 -12.38 15.18 -33.20
N THR A 90 -11.19 14.57 -33.04
CA THR A 90 -10.55 14.45 -31.72
C THR A 90 -9.63 15.61 -31.36
N SER A 91 -9.03 16.34 -32.31
CA SER A 91 -8.06 17.41 -31.99
C SER A 91 -8.65 18.57 -31.16
N GLU A 92 -9.78 19.15 -31.60
CA GLU A 92 -10.48 20.19 -30.83
C GLU A 92 -11.06 19.66 -29.52
N MET A 93 -11.38 18.36 -29.48
CA MET A 93 -11.85 17.70 -28.28
C MET A 93 -10.73 17.71 -27.22
N PHE A 94 -9.49 17.38 -27.60
CA PHE A 94 -8.34 17.30 -26.70
C PHE A 94 -8.00 18.63 -26.03
N GLU A 95 -7.95 19.73 -26.77
CA GLU A 95 -7.72 21.06 -26.19
C GLU A 95 -8.85 21.42 -25.22
N ARG A 96 -10.11 21.19 -25.62
CA ARG A 96 -11.26 21.45 -24.74
C ARG A 96 -11.30 20.54 -23.50
N ILE A 97 -10.70 19.35 -23.57
CA ILE A 97 -10.59 18.42 -22.45
C ILE A 97 -9.52 18.94 -21.48
N ALA A 98 -8.32 19.21 -21.96
CA ALA A 98 -7.22 19.71 -21.14
C ALA A 98 -7.57 21.03 -20.45
N GLU A 99 -8.29 21.90 -21.16
CA GLU A 99 -8.79 23.17 -20.62
C GLU A 99 -10.01 23.04 -19.70
N LYS A 100 -10.60 21.87 -19.47
CA LYS A 100 -11.84 21.76 -18.68
C LYS A 100 -11.83 20.69 -17.61
N THR A 101 -10.86 19.79 -17.59
CA THR A 101 -10.83 18.72 -16.60
C THR A 101 -10.01 19.12 -15.39
N ASP A 102 -10.66 19.15 -14.22
CA ASP A 102 -9.96 19.19 -12.95
C ASP A 102 -9.12 17.92 -12.78
N ARG A 103 -7.89 18.08 -12.28
CA ARG A 103 -6.89 17.01 -12.15
C ARG A 103 -6.53 16.75 -10.69
N PHE A 104 -6.61 17.78 -9.86
CA PHE A 104 -6.35 17.71 -8.43
C PHE A 104 -7.65 17.82 -7.68
N PHE A 105 -7.81 16.97 -6.68
CA PHE A 105 -8.97 16.92 -5.81
C PHE A 105 -8.48 16.87 -4.36
N VAL A 106 -8.89 17.82 -3.53
CA VAL A 106 -8.63 17.83 -2.09
C VAL A 106 -9.93 17.51 -1.37
N VAL A 107 -9.96 16.37 -0.68
CA VAL A 107 -11.17 15.86 -0.02
C VAL A 107 -11.10 16.16 1.48
N LYS A 108 -12.12 16.84 2.01
CA LYS A 108 -12.25 17.16 3.43
C LYS A 108 -13.10 16.07 4.09
N LEU A 109 -12.46 15.24 4.91
CA LEU A 109 -13.11 14.10 5.58
C LEU A 109 -13.77 14.48 6.90
N THR A 110 -13.24 15.49 7.60
CA THR A 110 -13.71 15.88 8.93
C THR A 110 -13.76 17.38 9.13
N PRO A 111 -14.76 17.87 9.89
CA PRO A 111 -14.87 19.29 10.23
C PRO A 111 -13.62 19.85 10.87
N PRO A 112 -13.23 21.09 10.51
CA PRO A 112 -12.10 21.74 11.14
C PRO A 112 -12.32 21.81 12.66
N GLY A 113 -11.28 21.47 13.42
CA GLY A 113 -11.31 21.51 14.89
C GLY A 113 -11.85 20.25 15.58
N ARG A 114 -12.24 19.21 14.83
CA ARG A 114 -12.54 17.90 15.45
C ARG A 114 -11.24 17.11 15.67
N PRO A 115 -10.92 16.69 16.90
CA PRO A 115 -9.75 15.85 17.14
C PRO A 115 -9.92 14.52 16.40
N PHE A 116 -8.93 14.15 15.59
CA PHE A 116 -8.88 12.85 14.95
C PHE A 116 -8.33 11.83 15.95
N PRO A 117 -9.06 10.76 16.29
CA PRO A 117 -8.45 9.68 17.04
C PRO A 117 -7.28 9.11 16.21
N PRO A 118 -6.18 8.66 16.84
CA PRO A 118 -5.13 7.98 16.10
C PRO A 118 -5.75 6.83 15.29
N PRO A 119 -5.28 6.59 14.05
CA PRO A 119 -5.80 5.49 13.23
C PRO A 119 -5.73 4.20 14.04
N PRO A 120 -6.79 3.38 14.07
CA PRO A 120 -6.67 2.05 14.65
C PRO A 120 -5.54 1.32 13.95
N ASP A 121 -4.72 0.61 14.71
CA ASP A 121 -3.70 -0.24 14.14
C ASP A 121 -4.38 -1.41 13.41
N LEU A 122 -4.57 -1.23 12.10
CA LEU A 122 -5.11 -2.24 11.20
C LEU A 122 -3.99 -3.10 10.61
N SER A 123 -2.77 -3.06 11.16
CA SER A 123 -1.67 -3.92 10.71
C SER A 123 -1.88 -5.37 11.14
N GLY A 124 -2.85 -6.04 10.51
CA GLY A 124 -2.70 -7.46 10.24
C GLY A 124 -1.45 -7.68 9.40
N PRO A 125 -0.82 -8.87 9.43
CA PRO A 125 0.33 -9.17 8.61
C PRO A 125 -0.05 -8.92 7.14
N THR A 126 0.47 -7.82 6.58
CA THR A 126 0.29 -7.51 5.18
C THR A 126 1.26 -8.43 4.44
N VAL A 127 0.77 -9.57 3.98
CA VAL A 127 1.54 -10.46 3.11
C VAL A 127 2.06 -9.59 1.97
N THR A 128 3.39 -9.43 1.86
CA THR A 128 4.05 -8.71 0.77
C THR A 128 3.87 -9.48 -0.52
N CYS A 129 2.66 -9.41 -1.07
CA CYS A 129 2.25 -10.06 -2.30
C CYS A 129 2.98 -9.42 -3.49
N MET A 130 3.14 -10.15 -4.59
CA MET A 130 3.60 -9.61 -5.88
C MET A 130 2.72 -8.43 -6.38
N THR A 131 1.55 -8.20 -5.78
CA THR A 131 0.66 -7.05 -6.02
C THR A 131 0.94 -5.84 -5.14
N ALA A 132 1.84 -5.95 -4.15
CA ALA A 132 2.14 -4.87 -3.21
C ALA A 132 2.72 -3.63 -3.92
N SER A 133 3.21 -3.77 -5.16
CA SER A 133 3.41 -2.62 -6.04
C SER A 133 2.83 -2.87 -7.42
N ARG A 134 2.32 -1.79 -8.02
CA ARG A 134 1.91 -1.72 -9.42
C ARG A 134 2.95 -2.31 -10.36
N HIS A 135 4.22 -1.94 -10.18
CA HIS A 135 5.30 -2.35 -11.08
C HIS A 135 5.46 -3.87 -11.11
N ARG A 136 5.46 -4.51 -9.94
CA ARG A 136 5.56 -5.98 -9.81
C ARG A 136 4.36 -6.68 -10.44
N PHE A 137 3.15 -6.16 -10.25
CA PHE A 137 1.94 -6.71 -10.87
C PHE A 137 1.98 -6.65 -12.40
N VAL A 138 2.37 -5.49 -12.95
CA VAL A 138 2.48 -5.31 -14.42
C VAL A 138 3.56 -6.21 -14.99
N LEU A 139 4.72 -6.30 -14.33
CA LEU A 139 5.81 -7.19 -14.73
C LEU A 139 5.37 -8.66 -14.71
N LEU A 140 4.64 -9.10 -13.69
CA LEU A 140 4.05 -10.44 -13.62
C LEU A 140 3.14 -10.71 -14.82
N CYS A 141 2.23 -9.78 -15.11
CA CYS A 141 1.34 -9.91 -16.27
C CYS A 141 2.11 -10.01 -17.58
N GLU A 142 3.18 -9.23 -17.73
CA GLU A 142 4.04 -9.26 -18.91
C GLU A 142 4.81 -10.57 -19.04
N MET A 143 5.46 -11.02 -17.97
CA MET A 143 6.22 -12.28 -17.97
C MET A 143 5.33 -13.50 -18.23
N GLN A 144 4.09 -13.47 -17.75
CA GLN A 144 3.13 -14.58 -17.90
C GLN A 144 2.23 -14.44 -19.13
N GLY A 145 2.38 -13.38 -19.92
CA GLY A 145 1.56 -13.15 -21.12
C GLY A 145 0.07 -12.94 -20.81
N TYR A 146 -0.26 -12.35 -19.66
CA TYR A 146 -1.62 -12.03 -19.27
C TYR A 146 -2.11 -10.77 -20.00
N LEU A 147 -3.29 -10.88 -20.62
CA LEU A 147 -3.84 -9.88 -21.52
C LEU A 147 -5.26 -9.50 -21.10
N PHE A 148 -5.62 -8.23 -21.28
CA PHE A 148 -6.91 -7.68 -20.86
C PHE A 148 -7.64 -6.94 -21.99
N HIS A 149 -7.40 -7.33 -23.23
CA HIS A 149 -7.96 -6.67 -24.41
C HIS A 149 -9.27 -7.29 -24.93
N THR A 150 -9.65 -8.50 -24.49
CA THR A 150 -10.98 -9.11 -24.71
C THR A 150 -11.55 -9.63 -23.39
N ILE A 151 -12.85 -9.94 -23.37
CA ILE A 151 -13.53 -10.51 -22.21
C ILE A 151 -12.94 -11.89 -21.88
N GLU A 152 -12.67 -12.71 -22.89
CA GLU A 152 -12.12 -14.05 -22.75
C GLU A 152 -10.71 -14.01 -22.15
N HIS A 153 -9.84 -13.13 -22.66
CA HIS A 153 -8.51 -12.94 -22.11
C HIS A 153 -8.56 -12.41 -20.68
N ALA A 154 -9.40 -11.41 -20.41
CA ALA A 154 -9.56 -10.87 -19.06
C ALA A 154 -10.04 -11.95 -18.08
N ARG A 155 -10.98 -12.81 -18.47
CA ARG A 155 -11.44 -13.95 -17.64
C ARG A 155 -10.31 -14.92 -17.33
N TYR A 156 -9.59 -15.35 -18.37
CA TYR A 156 -8.48 -16.27 -18.20
C TYR A 156 -7.37 -15.69 -17.32
N SER A 157 -6.90 -14.47 -17.63
CA SER A 157 -5.87 -13.78 -16.85
C SER A 157 -6.30 -13.54 -15.41
N THR A 158 -7.56 -13.17 -15.17
CA THR A 158 -8.08 -13.01 -13.80
C THR A 158 -8.08 -14.33 -13.05
N MET A 159 -8.55 -15.42 -13.66
CA MET A 159 -8.55 -16.75 -13.03
C MET A 159 -7.12 -17.18 -12.64
N MET A 160 -6.15 -16.98 -13.53
CA MET A 160 -4.75 -17.31 -13.27
C MET A 160 -4.15 -16.45 -12.14
N LEU A 161 -4.40 -15.14 -12.16
CA LEU A 161 -3.94 -14.23 -11.11
C LEU A 161 -4.52 -14.60 -9.75
N VAL A 162 -5.83 -14.91 -9.68
CA VAL A 162 -6.47 -15.36 -8.43
C VAL A 162 -5.85 -16.66 -7.92
N ALA A 163 -5.55 -17.61 -8.80
CA ALA A 163 -4.89 -18.86 -8.40
C ALA A 163 -3.48 -18.61 -7.84
N ILE A 164 -2.71 -17.70 -8.45
CA ILE A 164 -1.40 -17.28 -7.95
C ILE A 164 -1.54 -16.64 -6.56
N PHE A 165 -2.46 -15.69 -6.39
CA PHE A 165 -2.63 -14.99 -5.12
C PHE A 165 -3.07 -15.93 -4.00
N LYS A 166 -3.96 -16.87 -4.30
CA LYS A 166 -4.38 -17.87 -3.31
C LYS A 166 -3.19 -18.74 -2.87
N ARG A 167 -2.35 -19.18 -3.81
CA ARG A 167 -1.16 -19.96 -3.50
C ARG A 167 -0.15 -19.17 -2.67
N GLU A 168 0.11 -17.91 -3.02
CA GLU A 168 1.01 -17.04 -2.26
C GLU A 168 0.49 -16.81 -0.83
N GLN A 169 -0.81 -16.59 -0.68
CA GLN A 169 -1.43 -16.42 0.63
C GLN A 169 -1.29 -17.68 1.50
N GLU A 170 -1.55 -18.86 0.93
CA GLU A 170 -1.40 -20.14 1.63
C GLU A 170 0.06 -20.38 2.05
N GLN A 171 1.03 -20.04 1.20
CA GLN A 171 2.45 -20.15 1.51
C GLN A 171 2.86 -19.20 2.64
N ALA A 172 2.46 -17.92 2.56
CA ALA A 172 2.77 -16.93 3.59
C ALA A 172 2.20 -17.31 4.96
N MET A 173 0.98 -17.87 4.98
CA MET A 173 0.38 -18.38 6.22
C MET A 173 1.14 -19.58 6.79
N GLN A 174 1.63 -20.48 5.94
CA GLN A 174 2.45 -21.62 6.37
C GLN A 174 3.80 -21.17 6.94
N GLU A 175 4.44 -20.19 6.31
CA GLU A 175 5.70 -19.60 6.80
C GLU A 175 5.51 -18.89 8.14
N GLU A 176 4.43 -18.11 8.31
CA GLU A 176 4.12 -17.46 9.59
C GLU A 176 3.83 -18.50 10.69
N ALA A 177 3.10 -19.56 10.38
CA ALA A 177 2.83 -20.65 11.32
C ALA A 177 4.12 -21.34 11.77
N MET A 178 5.03 -21.61 10.81
CA MET A 178 6.34 -22.21 11.09
C MET A 178 7.21 -21.29 11.96
N MET A 179 7.29 -20.00 11.65
CA MET A 179 8.04 -19.03 12.46
C MET A 179 7.46 -18.89 13.87
N ARG A 180 6.12 -18.89 14.01
CA ARG A 180 5.45 -18.82 15.32
C ARG A 180 5.74 -20.08 16.14
N GLU A 181 5.76 -21.26 15.52
CA GLU A 181 6.12 -22.51 16.19
C GLU A 181 7.58 -22.51 16.64
N GLU A 182 8.51 -22.10 15.78
CA GLU A 182 9.93 -21.95 16.12
C GLU A 182 10.14 -20.97 17.29
N GLN A 183 9.44 -19.84 17.27
CA GLN A 183 9.51 -18.85 18.34
C GLN A 183 8.94 -19.38 19.67
N LEU A 184 7.88 -20.19 19.62
CA LEU A 184 7.33 -20.86 20.81
C LEU A 184 8.31 -21.90 21.37
N LEU A 185 8.93 -22.70 20.50
CA LEU A 185 9.95 -23.67 20.91
C LEU A 185 11.15 -22.97 21.57
N LEU A 186 11.64 -21.89 20.98
CA LEU A 186 12.74 -21.10 21.54
C LEU A 186 12.38 -20.51 22.92
N ASN A 187 11.18 -19.93 23.05
CA ASN A 187 10.70 -19.40 24.32
C ASN A 187 10.59 -20.49 25.39
N ASN A 188 10.07 -21.67 25.04
CA ASN A 188 9.98 -22.80 25.97
C ASN A 188 11.36 -23.28 26.43
N MET A 189 12.32 -23.40 25.50
CA MET A 189 13.70 -23.75 25.85
C MET A 189 14.34 -22.73 26.81
N LEU A 190 14.16 -21.44 26.56
CA LEU A 190 14.67 -20.38 27.43
C LEU A 190 14.05 -20.44 28.83
N HIS A 191 12.75 -20.74 28.92
CA HIS A 191 12.07 -20.94 30.20
C HIS A 191 12.56 -22.18 30.95
N GLU A 192 12.81 -23.29 30.25
CA GLU A 192 13.37 -24.51 30.85
C GLU A 192 14.80 -24.29 31.36
N GLU A 193 15.66 -23.61 30.60
CA GLU A 193 17.02 -23.27 31.02
C GLU A 193 17.03 -22.36 32.26
N ALA A 194 16.15 -21.36 32.30
CA ALA A 194 15.97 -20.50 33.47
C ALA A 194 15.54 -21.31 34.70
N ALA A 195 14.54 -22.19 34.55
CA ALA A 195 14.07 -23.04 35.63
C ALA A 195 15.16 -24.02 36.12
N GLN A 196 16.01 -24.53 35.21
CA GLN A 196 17.11 -25.40 35.57
C GLN A 196 18.18 -24.65 36.39
N ARG A 197 18.55 -23.43 35.97
CA ARG A 197 19.49 -22.57 36.73
C ARG A 197 18.98 -22.27 38.13
N GLU A 198 17.69 -22.01 38.30
CA GLU A 198 17.10 -21.79 39.64
C GLU A 198 17.20 -23.03 40.53
N ARG A 199 16.96 -24.23 39.99
CA ARG A 199 17.12 -25.50 40.74
C ARG A 199 18.57 -25.75 41.14
N GLU A 200 19.51 -25.50 40.23
CA GLU A 200 20.95 -25.63 40.50
C GLU A 200 21.39 -24.65 41.60
N PHE A 201 20.93 -23.39 41.53
CA PHE A 201 21.20 -22.40 42.57
C PHE A 201 20.62 -22.80 43.94
N ALA A 202 19.36 -23.27 43.97
CA ALA A 202 18.71 -23.71 45.21
C ALA A 202 19.41 -24.93 45.85
N SER A 203 19.83 -25.90 45.02
CA SER A 203 20.57 -27.08 45.51
C SER A 203 21.98 -26.76 45.99
N GLY A 204 22.68 -25.81 45.36
CA GLY A 204 23.97 -25.32 45.82
C GLY A 204 23.92 -24.61 47.18
N MET A 205 22.85 -23.85 47.45
CA MET A 205 22.64 -23.18 48.75
C MET A 205 22.33 -24.16 49.88
N ALA A 206 21.59 -25.24 49.61
CA ALA A 206 21.25 -26.25 50.61
C ALA A 206 22.46 -27.09 51.07
N GLY A 207 23.51 -27.22 50.25
CA GLY A 207 24.73 -27.96 50.57
C GLY A 207 25.79 -27.19 51.38
N GLY A 208 25.62 -25.87 51.58
CA GLY A 208 26.66 -24.99 52.15
C GLY A 208 26.61 -24.73 53.66
N TYR A 209 25.53 -25.11 54.36
CA TYR A 209 25.33 -24.81 55.80
C TYR A 209 25.70 -25.97 56.74
N GLY A 210 26.81 -26.66 56.44
CA GLY A 210 27.37 -27.76 57.24
C GLY A 210 28.80 -27.47 57.73
N GLY A 211 29.10 -26.26 58.18
CA GLY A 211 30.43 -25.87 58.65
C GLY A 211 30.34 -24.96 59.88
N GLY A 212 30.67 -25.51 61.05
CA GLY A 212 30.44 -24.93 62.37
C GLY A 212 30.89 -23.49 62.59
N LEU A 213 29.97 -22.68 63.10
CA LEU A 213 30.29 -21.47 63.88
C LEU A 213 30.09 -21.81 65.36
N SER A 214 31.11 -22.41 65.96
CA SER A 214 31.28 -22.45 67.41
C SER A 214 31.56 -21.03 67.90
N GLY A 215 30.52 -20.35 68.40
CA GLY A 215 30.63 -19.07 69.09
C GLY A 215 31.22 -19.23 70.50
N PRO A 216 32.08 -18.30 70.97
CA PRO A 216 32.68 -18.38 72.30
C PRO A 216 31.64 -18.04 73.38
N MET A 217 31.50 -18.91 74.37
CA MET A 217 30.74 -18.67 75.60
C MET A 217 31.41 -17.57 76.43
N GLY A 218 30.68 -16.48 76.68
CA GLY A 218 31.01 -15.48 77.68
C GLY A 218 30.72 -15.98 79.12
N PRO A 219 31.50 -15.53 80.12
CA PRO A 219 31.52 -16.08 81.46
C PRO A 219 30.33 -15.62 82.33
N ARG A 220 29.85 -16.50 83.21
CA ARG A 220 28.99 -16.15 84.35
C ARG A 220 29.75 -16.42 85.65
N GLY A 221 29.85 -15.39 86.47
CA GLY A 221 30.48 -15.43 87.78
C GLY A 221 29.55 -15.80 88.94
N ALA A 222 30.16 -15.67 90.12
CA ALA A 222 29.75 -16.01 91.49
C ALA A 222 29.99 -17.47 91.90
#